data_AF-A0A537E7N4-F1
#
_entry.id   AF-A0A537E7N4-F1
#
_cell.length_a   1.000
_cell.length_b   1.000
_cell.length_c   1.000
_cell.angle_alpha   90.00
_cell.angle_beta   90.00
_cell.angle_gamma   90.00
#
_symmetry.space_group_name_H-M   'P 1'
#
loop_
_entity.id
_entity.type
_entity.pdbx_description
1 polymer ?
#
loop_
_entity_poly.entity_id
_entity_poly.type
_entity_poly.pdbx_seq_one_letter_code
_entity_poly.pdbx_strand_id
1 'polypeptide(L)'
;MGHFTASQDLSLKKMGSRMLKVAKFDGETSRELRDDPSATAQSVSLVAIIALSYGAGWSLFGYLVGDISILGLLAVTLENFALGLGIAVFWSGTSFLIVRKLFRRTVSYMGLARPFFFSWSPGLLFIFMSAPIPAVSDAFRAVSSAWIVIANLFAVKNAVGISIQASMATFIISAILLVFFGSFILSLI
;
A
#
# COMPACT_ATOMS: atom_id res chain seq x y z
N MET A 1 1.22 31.13 16.78
CA MET A 1 0.91 30.04 15.82
C MET A 1 1.48 28.74 16.39
N GLY A 2 0.64 27.90 16.97
CA GLY A 2 1.07 26.72 17.73
C GLY A 2 1.50 25.58 16.80
N HIS A 3 2.77 25.21 16.89
CA HIS A 3 3.32 24.00 16.27
C HIS A 3 2.79 22.79 17.07
N PHE A 4 1.65 22.23 16.69
CA PHE A 4 1.17 20.96 17.24
C PHE A 4 2.01 19.83 16.64
N THR A 5 3.15 19.53 17.25
CA THR A 5 3.80 18.22 17.08
C THR A 5 2.91 17.19 17.77
N ALA A 6 1.95 16.62 17.02
CA ALA A 6 1.20 15.46 17.47
C ALA A 6 2.21 14.34 17.81
N SER A 7 2.27 13.94 19.08
CA SER A 7 3.07 12.79 19.51
C SER A 7 2.70 11.59 18.66
N GLN A 8 3.67 11.00 17.98
CA GLN A 8 3.42 9.86 17.10
C GLN A 8 3.15 8.62 17.95
N ASP A 9 2.12 7.88 17.59
CA ASP A 9 1.79 6.63 18.26
C ASP A 9 2.59 5.51 17.61
N LEU A 10 3.44 4.81 18.37
CA LEU A 10 4.22 3.67 17.88
C LEU A 10 3.77 2.34 18.54
N SER A 11 2.56 2.32 19.14
CA SER A 11 2.01 1.12 19.76
C SER A 11 1.74 0.04 18.72
N LEU A 12 2.59 -1.01 18.72
CA LEU A 12 2.45 -2.15 17.82
C LEU A 12 1.11 -2.87 17.97
N LYS A 13 0.58 -2.96 19.20
CA LYS A 13 -0.72 -3.59 19.47
C LYS A 13 -1.85 -2.82 18.79
N LYS A 14 -1.82 -1.49 18.86
CA LYS A 14 -2.82 -0.63 18.22
C LYS A 14 -2.67 -0.65 16.70
N MET A 15 -1.43 -0.60 16.19
CA MET A 15 -1.13 -0.71 14.77
C MET A 15 -1.67 -2.02 14.19
N GLY A 16 -1.38 -3.16 14.83
CA GLY A 16 -1.88 -4.48 14.40
C GLY A 16 -3.40 -4.58 14.40
N SER A 17 -4.07 -4.02 15.41
CA SER A 17 -5.54 -3.96 15.46
C SER A 17 -6.11 -3.14 14.28
N ARG A 18 -5.52 -1.98 13.99
CA ARG A 18 -5.91 -1.12 12.87
C ARG A 18 -5.67 -1.81 11.52
N MET A 19 -4.52 -2.46 11.35
CA MET A 19 -4.19 -3.25 10.15
C MET A 19 -5.26 -4.30 9.86
N LEU A 20 -5.61 -5.11 10.86
CA LEU A 20 -6.60 -6.18 10.72
C LEU A 20 -7.99 -5.63 10.36
N LYS A 21 -8.41 -4.54 11.02
CA LYS A 21 -9.72 -3.93 10.79
C LYS A 21 -9.82 -3.33 9.38
N VAL A 22 -8.81 -2.57 8.93
CA VAL A 22 -8.82 -1.99 7.58
C VAL A 22 -8.72 -3.07 6.51
N ALA A 23 -7.91 -4.13 6.73
CA ALA A 23 -7.86 -5.30 5.84
C ALA A 23 -9.22 -6.02 5.75
N LYS A 24 -10.03 -5.97 6.81
CA LYS A 24 -11.41 -6.49 6.84
C LYS A 24 -12.47 -5.46 6.42
N PHE A 25 -12.05 -4.37 5.74
CA PHE A 25 -12.93 -3.36 5.17
C PHE A 25 -13.70 -2.52 6.19
N ASP A 26 -13.20 -2.43 7.43
CA ASP A 26 -13.84 -1.67 8.50
C ASP A 26 -13.82 -0.15 8.19
N GLY A 27 -15.01 0.39 7.95
CA GLY A 27 -15.18 1.78 7.55
C GLY A 27 -14.96 2.78 8.69
N GLU A 28 -15.21 2.38 9.94
CA GLU A 28 -14.95 3.25 11.10
C GLU A 28 -13.47 3.46 11.32
N THR A 29 -12.68 2.39 11.32
CA THR A 29 -11.22 2.47 11.45
C THR A 29 -10.61 3.29 10.32
N SER A 30 -11.15 3.20 9.09
CA SER A 30 -10.69 4.03 7.98
C SER A 30 -10.91 5.54 8.22
N ARG A 31 -12.03 5.92 8.87
CA ARG A 31 -12.32 7.30 9.25
C ARG A 31 -11.48 7.73 10.46
N GLU A 32 -11.33 6.87 11.46
CA GLU A 32 -10.45 7.09 12.60
C GLU A 32 -9.02 7.39 12.12
N LEU A 33 -8.49 6.59 11.20
CA LEU A 33 -7.15 6.79 10.63
C LEU A 33 -7.01 8.07 9.82
N ARG A 34 -8.07 8.55 9.17
CA ARG A 34 -8.09 9.87 8.51
C ARG A 34 -8.01 11.00 9.53
N ASP A 35 -8.65 10.83 10.67
CA ASP A 35 -8.80 11.89 11.68
C ASP A 35 -7.69 11.84 12.77
N ASP A 36 -6.91 10.75 12.84
CA ASP A 36 -5.82 10.55 13.81
C ASP A 36 -4.41 10.87 13.26
N PRO A 37 -3.89 12.11 13.39
CA PRO A 37 -2.58 12.48 12.87
C PRO A 37 -1.41 11.75 13.55
N SER A 38 -1.61 11.16 14.73
CA SER A 38 -0.57 10.37 15.42
C SER A 38 -0.26 9.04 14.72
N ALA A 39 -1.15 8.58 13.83
CA ALA A 39 -1.00 7.35 13.05
C ALA A 39 -0.11 7.51 11.81
N THR A 40 0.43 8.70 11.55
CA THR A 40 1.22 8.98 10.33
C THR A 40 2.47 8.12 10.29
N ALA A 41 3.26 8.10 11.37
CA ALA A 41 4.43 7.24 11.49
C ALA A 41 4.08 5.75 11.33
N GLN A 42 2.95 5.29 11.91
CA GLN A 42 2.49 3.90 11.74
C GLN A 42 2.21 3.59 10.26
N SER A 43 1.49 4.48 9.58
CA SER A 43 1.10 4.26 8.18
C SER A 43 2.30 4.20 7.23
N VAL A 44 3.29 5.07 7.43
CA VAL A 44 4.51 5.11 6.62
C VAL A 44 5.39 3.89 6.91
N SER A 45 5.60 3.56 8.20
CA SER A 45 6.35 2.37 8.59
C SER A 45 5.71 1.09 8.05
N LEU A 46 4.38 1.00 8.10
CA LEU A 46 3.64 -0.14 7.56
C LEU A 46 3.85 -0.30 6.06
N VAL A 47 3.76 0.79 5.28
CA VAL A 47 4.03 0.73 3.84
C VAL A 47 5.47 0.32 3.55
N ALA A 48 6.44 0.77 4.35
CA ALA A 48 7.83 0.36 4.23
C ALA A 48 8.03 -1.13 4.54
N ILE A 49 7.36 -1.65 5.58
CA ILE A 49 7.38 -3.09 5.90
C ILE A 49 6.77 -3.90 4.75
N ILE A 50 5.64 -3.46 4.19
CA ILE A 50 4.99 -4.16 3.06
C ILE A 50 5.86 -4.11 1.81
N ALA A 51 6.46 -2.96 1.50
CA ALA A 51 7.41 -2.84 0.40
C ALA A 51 8.63 -3.75 0.62
N LEU A 52 9.08 -3.92 1.87
CA LEU A 52 10.16 -4.85 2.19
C LEU A 52 9.71 -6.31 2.06
N SER A 53 8.48 -6.65 2.47
CA SER A 53 7.89 -7.98 2.22
C SER A 53 7.79 -8.27 0.74
N TYR A 54 7.45 -7.27 -0.08
CA TYR A 54 7.47 -7.37 -1.53
C TYR A 54 8.90 -7.53 -2.07
N GLY A 55 9.87 -6.76 -1.59
CA GLY A 55 11.27 -6.92 -2.00
C GLY A 55 11.83 -8.30 -1.67
N ALA A 56 11.69 -8.71 -0.42
CA ALA A 56 12.15 -10.01 0.07
C ALA A 56 11.40 -11.16 -0.61
N GLY A 57 10.11 -10.99 -0.88
CA GLY A 57 9.32 -11.99 -1.57
C GLY A 57 9.77 -12.28 -3.01
N TRP A 58 10.59 -11.43 -3.64
CA TRP A 58 11.19 -11.73 -4.96
C TRP A 58 12.52 -12.46 -4.89
N SER A 59 13.25 -12.33 -3.77
CA SER A 59 14.65 -12.74 -3.66
C SER A 59 14.89 -13.87 -2.66
N LEU A 60 14.10 -13.93 -1.59
CA LEU A 60 14.36 -14.80 -0.43
C LEU A 60 14.42 -16.27 -0.82
N PHE A 61 13.42 -16.77 -1.54
CA PHE A 61 13.39 -18.18 -1.92
C PHE A 61 14.39 -18.53 -3.02
N GLY A 62 14.67 -17.60 -3.95
CA GLY A 62 15.75 -17.78 -4.93
C GLY A 62 17.11 -17.95 -4.25
N TYR A 63 17.36 -17.23 -3.16
CA TYR A 63 18.57 -17.42 -2.36
C TYR A 63 18.57 -18.77 -1.63
N LEU A 64 17.44 -19.16 -1.03
CA LEU A 64 17.32 -20.43 -0.30
C LEU A 64 17.51 -21.67 -1.19
N VAL A 65 17.12 -21.59 -2.46
CA VAL A 65 17.29 -22.67 -3.45
C VAL A 65 18.67 -22.61 -4.14
N GLY A 66 19.44 -21.55 -3.92
CA GLY A 66 20.80 -21.39 -4.45
C GLY A 66 20.88 -20.75 -5.84
N ASP A 67 19.77 -20.19 -6.35
CA ASP A 67 19.69 -19.56 -7.67
C ASP A 67 20.36 -18.18 -7.72
N ILE A 68 20.43 -17.49 -6.58
CA ILE A 68 21.04 -16.15 -6.47
C ILE A 68 22.04 -16.07 -5.32
N SER A 69 23.07 -15.25 -5.49
CA SER A 69 24.04 -14.94 -4.43
C SER A 69 23.45 -14.03 -3.35
N ILE A 70 24.13 -13.90 -2.21
CA ILE A 70 23.75 -12.95 -1.15
C ILE A 70 23.69 -11.50 -1.65
N LEU A 71 24.59 -11.13 -2.57
CA LEU A 71 24.58 -9.82 -3.22
C LEU A 71 23.37 -9.67 -4.14
N GLY A 72 23.02 -10.72 -4.89
CA GLY A 72 21.80 -10.77 -5.70
C GLY A 72 20.54 -10.62 -4.84
N LEU A 73 20.49 -11.28 -3.68
CA LEU A 73 19.39 -11.13 -2.73
C LEU A 73 19.21 -9.67 -2.29
N LEU A 74 20.30 -9.01 -1.89
CA LEU A 74 20.23 -7.62 -1.44
C LEU A 74 19.83 -6.68 -2.58
N ALA A 75 20.40 -6.86 -3.77
CA ALA A 75 20.09 -6.04 -4.95
C ALA A 75 18.61 -6.14 -5.34
N VAL A 76 18.10 -7.37 -5.53
CA VAL A 76 16.70 -7.62 -5.92
C VAL A 76 15.74 -7.13 -4.84
N THR A 77 16.07 -7.34 -3.56
CA THR A 77 15.24 -6.86 -2.44
C THR A 77 15.16 -5.34 -2.44
N LEU A 78 16.29 -4.65 -2.61
CA LEU A 78 16.35 -3.19 -2.55
C LEU A 78 15.65 -2.55 -3.76
N GLU A 79 15.85 -3.10 -4.95
CA GLU A 79 15.17 -2.69 -6.18
C GLU A 79 13.65 -2.78 -6.03
N ASN A 80 13.15 -3.95 -5.59
CA ASN A 80 11.71 -4.18 -5.44
C ASN A 80 11.12 -3.45 -4.23
N PHE A 81 11.91 -3.20 -3.18
CA PHE A 81 11.51 -2.33 -2.08
C PHE A 81 11.29 -0.88 -2.57
N ALA A 82 12.25 -0.34 -3.34
CA ALA A 82 12.13 0.99 -3.93
C ALA A 82 10.93 1.08 -4.88
N LEU A 83 10.71 0.05 -5.70
CA LEU A 83 9.55 -0.07 -6.57
C LEU A 83 8.24 -0.07 -5.76
N GLY A 84 8.15 -0.89 -4.70
CA GLY A 84 6.97 -0.97 -3.84
C GLY A 84 6.62 0.36 -3.16
N LEU A 85 7.62 1.08 -2.66
CA LEU A 85 7.44 2.44 -2.14
C LEU A 85 6.98 3.42 -3.22
N GLY A 86 7.59 3.36 -4.40
CA GLY A 86 7.22 4.20 -5.54
C GLY A 86 5.77 4.00 -5.95
N ILE A 87 5.32 2.75 -6.08
CA ILE A 87 3.93 2.39 -6.38
C ILE A 87 2.99 2.93 -5.28
N ALA A 88 3.33 2.74 -4.00
CA ALA A 88 2.49 3.20 -2.90
C ALA A 88 2.29 4.73 -2.90
N VAL A 89 3.38 5.48 -3.06
CA VAL A 89 3.36 6.95 -3.10
C VAL A 89 2.65 7.45 -4.35
N PHE A 90 2.96 6.88 -5.52
CA PHE A 90 2.34 7.27 -6.77
C PHE A 90 0.83 7.01 -6.73
N TRP A 91 0.40 5.82 -6.33
CA TRP A 91 -1.00 5.42 -6.32
C TRP A 91 -1.82 6.20 -5.28
N SER A 92 -1.28 6.44 -4.08
CA SER A 92 -1.94 7.30 -3.10
C SER A 92 -2.03 8.75 -3.57
N GLY A 93 -0.98 9.26 -4.22
CA GLY A 93 -0.93 10.58 -4.82
C GLY A 93 -1.96 10.78 -5.94
N THR A 94 -2.03 9.87 -6.92
CA THR A 94 -3.03 9.95 -7.99
C THR A 94 -4.44 9.83 -7.45
N SER A 95 -4.68 8.92 -6.49
CA SER A 95 -5.99 8.74 -5.87
C SER A 95 -6.43 10.01 -5.13
N PHE A 96 -5.50 10.66 -4.42
CA PHE A 96 -5.73 11.95 -3.78
C PHE A 96 -6.11 13.05 -4.80
N LEU A 97 -5.37 13.15 -5.90
CA LEU A 97 -5.65 14.14 -6.94
C LEU A 97 -7.01 13.90 -7.59
N ILE A 98 -7.34 12.66 -7.95
CA ILE A 98 -8.62 12.30 -8.55
C ILE A 98 -9.77 12.63 -7.59
N VAL A 99 -9.68 12.22 -6.34
CA VAL A 99 -10.68 12.52 -5.31
C VAL A 99 -10.92 14.03 -5.16
N ARG A 100 -9.86 14.83 -5.13
CA ARG A 100 -9.97 16.28 -4.98
C ARG A 100 -10.48 16.97 -6.24
N LYS A 101 -10.04 16.55 -7.42
CA LYS A 101 -10.31 17.24 -8.69
C LYS A 101 -11.58 16.75 -9.36
N LEU A 102 -11.76 15.43 -9.46
CA LEU A 102 -12.91 14.82 -10.13
C LEU A 102 -14.15 14.84 -9.23
N PHE A 103 -13.99 14.46 -7.95
CA PHE A 103 -15.12 14.36 -7.01
C PHE A 103 -15.27 15.57 -6.09
N ARG A 104 -14.43 16.60 -6.26
CA ARG A 104 -14.46 17.88 -5.52
C ARG A 104 -14.47 17.73 -3.99
N ARG A 105 -13.81 16.69 -3.47
CA ARG A 105 -13.77 16.41 -2.03
C ARG A 105 -12.63 17.15 -1.34
N THR A 106 -12.90 17.61 -0.12
CA THR A 106 -11.92 18.27 0.75
C THR A 106 -11.33 17.25 1.72
N VAL A 107 -10.20 16.66 1.34
CA VAL A 107 -9.41 15.78 2.21
C VAL A 107 -7.95 16.22 2.12
N SER A 108 -7.21 16.13 3.22
CA SER A 108 -5.76 16.34 3.21
C SER A 108 -5.05 15.11 2.64
N TYR A 109 -3.84 15.26 2.09
CA TYR A 109 -3.09 14.13 1.55
C TYR A 109 -2.91 13.04 2.62
N MET A 110 -2.41 13.42 3.80
CA MET A 110 -2.26 12.49 4.92
C MET A 110 -3.58 11.93 5.45
N GLY A 111 -4.70 12.64 5.30
CA GLY A 111 -6.03 12.12 5.63
C GLY A 111 -6.46 10.96 4.74
N LEU A 112 -6.03 10.93 3.48
CA LEU A 112 -6.25 9.81 2.57
C LEU A 112 -5.15 8.76 2.69
N ALA A 113 -3.88 9.18 2.75
CA ALA A 113 -2.72 8.29 2.71
C ALA A 113 -2.66 7.34 3.92
N ARG A 114 -3.00 7.80 5.13
CA ARG A 114 -3.03 6.95 6.33
C ARG A 114 -3.92 5.70 6.15
N PRO A 115 -5.25 5.84 5.95
CA PRO A 115 -6.11 4.67 5.74
C PRO A 115 -5.76 3.90 4.47
N PHE A 116 -5.29 4.58 3.41
CA PHE A 116 -4.83 3.93 2.18
C PHE A 116 -3.65 2.97 2.47
N PHE A 117 -2.58 3.41 3.12
CA PHE A 117 -1.42 2.57 3.46
C PHE A 117 -1.80 1.45 4.44
N PHE A 118 -2.68 1.71 5.41
CA PHE A 118 -3.19 0.66 6.28
C PHE A 118 -3.95 -0.43 5.54
N SER A 119 -4.63 -0.09 4.44
CA SER A 119 -5.34 -1.07 3.62
C SER A 119 -4.43 -1.99 2.81
N TRP A 120 -3.14 -1.64 2.70
CA TRP A 120 -2.13 -2.51 2.09
C TRP A 120 -1.67 -3.65 3.00
N SER A 121 -2.16 -3.73 4.24
CA SER A 121 -1.79 -4.77 5.22
C SER A 121 -1.77 -6.22 4.68
N PRO A 122 -2.70 -6.66 3.80
CA PRO A 122 -2.61 -7.99 3.20
C PRO A 122 -1.31 -8.23 2.41
N GLY A 123 -0.63 -7.18 1.97
CA GLY A 123 0.67 -7.24 1.28
C GLY A 123 1.82 -7.79 2.12
N LEU A 124 1.66 -7.98 3.43
CA LEU A 124 2.60 -8.78 4.22
C LEU A 124 2.77 -10.20 3.67
N LEU A 125 1.73 -10.73 3.02
CA LEU A 125 1.74 -12.04 2.38
C LEU A 125 2.65 -12.10 1.14
N PHE A 126 3.10 -10.96 0.60
CA PHE A 126 4.04 -10.94 -0.52
C PHE A 126 5.37 -11.62 -0.20
N ILE A 127 5.73 -11.79 1.08
CA ILE A 127 6.92 -12.57 1.45
C ILE A 127 6.88 -14.01 0.89
N PHE A 128 5.68 -14.58 0.69
CA PHE A 128 5.49 -15.93 0.14
C PHE A 128 5.37 -15.98 -1.39
N MET A 129 5.55 -14.85 -2.08
CA MET A 129 5.30 -14.78 -3.52
C MET A 129 6.39 -15.42 -4.38
N SER A 130 7.48 -15.92 -3.81
CA SER A 130 8.44 -16.78 -4.52
C SER A 130 8.56 -18.15 -3.86
N ALA A 131 7.53 -18.57 -3.10
CA ALA A 131 7.52 -19.88 -2.50
C ALA A 131 7.84 -20.97 -3.55
N PRO A 132 8.57 -22.05 -3.19
CA PRO A 132 9.11 -23.01 -4.17
C PRO A 132 8.02 -23.77 -4.95
N ILE A 133 6.77 -23.69 -4.49
CA ILE A 133 5.62 -24.31 -5.13
C ILE A 133 4.94 -23.26 -6.01
N PRO A 134 5.02 -23.35 -7.35
CA PRO A 134 4.54 -22.30 -8.25
C PRO A 134 3.06 -21.93 -8.02
N ALA A 135 2.20 -22.93 -7.86
CA ALA A 135 0.77 -22.72 -7.59
C ALA A 135 0.51 -21.94 -6.28
N VAL A 136 1.35 -22.15 -5.26
CA VAL A 136 1.24 -21.44 -3.98
C VAL A 136 1.73 -20.00 -4.12
N SER A 137 2.85 -19.80 -4.81
CA SER A 137 3.38 -18.47 -5.15
C SER A 137 2.33 -17.63 -5.90
N ASP A 138 1.72 -18.20 -6.95
CA ASP A 138 0.74 -17.50 -7.77
C ASP A 138 -0.55 -17.21 -6.99
N ALA A 139 -0.98 -18.13 -6.13
CA ALA A 139 -2.10 -17.91 -5.23
C ALA A 139 -1.83 -16.74 -4.27
N PHE A 140 -0.66 -16.68 -3.63
CA PHE A 140 -0.32 -15.56 -2.75
C PHE A 140 -0.25 -14.24 -3.50
N ARG A 141 0.31 -14.20 -4.72
CA ARG A 141 0.33 -12.99 -5.56
C ARG A 141 -1.09 -12.52 -5.87
N ALA A 142 -1.92 -13.41 -6.39
CA ALA A 142 -3.28 -13.08 -6.81
C ALA A 142 -4.15 -12.65 -5.61
N VAL A 143 -4.15 -13.42 -4.53
CA VAL A 143 -4.96 -13.16 -3.33
C VAL A 143 -4.51 -11.87 -2.67
N SER A 144 -3.21 -11.66 -2.47
CA SER A 144 -2.71 -10.44 -1.82
C SER A 144 -3.04 -9.19 -2.63
N SER A 145 -2.79 -9.23 -3.94
CA SER A 145 -3.09 -8.09 -4.82
C SER A 145 -4.58 -7.79 -4.89
N ALA A 146 -5.44 -8.81 -5.08
CA ALA A 146 -6.89 -8.62 -5.10
C ALA A 146 -7.40 -8.07 -3.75
N TRP A 147 -6.89 -8.59 -2.65
CA TRP A 147 -7.26 -8.13 -1.31
C TRP A 147 -6.84 -6.67 -1.09
N ILE A 148 -5.61 -6.31 -1.43
CA ILE A 148 -5.14 -4.92 -1.34
C ILE A 148 -6.03 -3.99 -2.17
N VAL A 149 -6.40 -4.36 -3.40
CA VAL A 149 -7.27 -3.55 -4.25
C VAL A 149 -8.64 -3.34 -3.59
N ILE A 150 -9.27 -4.41 -3.10
CA ILE A 150 -10.58 -4.31 -2.44
C ILE A 150 -10.47 -3.49 -1.16
N ALA A 151 -9.44 -3.72 -0.34
CA ALA A 151 -9.23 -2.99 0.92
C ALA A 151 -9.06 -1.49 0.68
N ASN A 152 -8.28 -1.15 -0.32
CA ASN A 152 -8.07 0.21 -0.76
C ASN A 152 -9.35 0.89 -1.27
N LEU A 153 -10.20 0.18 -2.03
CA LEU A 153 -11.50 0.70 -2.46
C LEU A 153 -12.38 1.13 -1.28
N PHE A 154 -12.45 0.29 -0.24
CA PHE A 154 -13.18 0.60 0.98
C PHE A 154 -12.51 1.69 1.81
N ALA A 155 -11.18 1.68 1.92
CA ALA A 155 -10.43 2.69 2.65
C ALA A 155 -10.66 4.09 2.06
N VAL A 156 -10.52 4.26 0.74
CA VAL A 156 -10.77 5.54 0.06
C VAL A 156 -12.24 5.93 0.15
N LYS A 157 -13.16 4.99 -0.09
CA LYS A 157 -14.61 5.23 0.07
C LYS A 157 -14.92 5.84 1.44
N ASN A 158 -14.45 5.19 2.49
CA ASN A 158 -14.81 5.54 3.87
C ASN A 158 -14.04 6.75 4.39
N ALA A 159 -12.76 6.90 4.05
CA ALA A 159 -11.96 8.07 4.40
C ALA A 159 -12.49 9.34 3.72
N VAL A 160 -12.83 9.27 2.44
CA VAL A 160 -13.27 10.47 1.70
C VAL A 160 -14.77 10.74 1.89
N GLY A 161 -15.57 9.70 2.12
CA GLY A 161 -17.03 9.81 2.17
C GLY A 161 -17.66 9.87 0.76
N ILE A 162 -17.16 9.05 -0.16
CA ILE A 162 -17.69 8.90 -1.53
C ILE A 162 -18.46 7.59 -1.70
N SER A 163 -19.15 7.41 -2.83
CA SER A 163 -19.77 6.13 -3.19
C SER A 163 -18.71 5.09 -3.54
N ILE A 164 -19.07 3.80 -3.48
CA ILE A 164 -18.16 2.73 -3.91
C ILE A 164 -17.82 2.86 -5.40
N GLN A 165 -18.77 3.27 -6.24
CA GLN A 165 -18.57 3.50 -7.68
C GLN A 165 -17.53 4.60 -7.94
N ALA A 166 -17.59 5.70 -7.19
CA ALA A 166 -16.61 6.78 -7.28
C ALA A 166 -15.21 6.33 -6.81
N SER A 167 -15.16 5.49 -5.76
CA SER A 167 -13.91 4.86 -5.34
C SER A 167 -13.36 3.94 -6.44
N MET A 168 -14.19 3.06 -7.02
CA MET A 168 -13.80 2.21 -8.15
C MET A 168 -13.26 3.01 -9.33
N ALA A 169 -13.95 4.09 -9.73
CA ALA A 169 -13.47 4.98 -10.78
C ALA A 169 -12.11 5.60 -10.43
N THR A 170 -11.92 6.02 -9.16
CA THR A 170 -10.62 6.51 -8.67
C THR A 170 -9.53 5.47 -8.86
N PHE A 171 -9.78 4.22 -8.49
CA PHE A 171 -8.82 3.13 -8.61
C PHE A 171 -8.51 2.76 -10.05
N ILE A 172 -9.53 2.67 -10.91
CA ILE A 172 -9.37 2.38 -12.33
C ILE A 172 -8.53 3.47 -13.01
N ILE A 173 -8.87 4.74 -12.79
CA ILE A 173 -8.12 5.87 -13.37
C ILE A 173 -6.68 5.88 -12.83
N SER A 174 -6.49 5.71 -11.52
CA SER A 174 -5.14 5.62 -10.93
C SER A 174 -4.32 4.45 -11.50
N ALA A 175 -4.94 3.28 -11.72
CA ALA A 175 -4.26 2.13 -12.29
C ALA A 175 -3.85 2.37 -13.75
N ILE A 176 -4.72 2.97 -14.56
CA ILE A 176 -4.41 3.36 -15.94
C ILE A 176 -3.23 4.33 -15.97
N LEU A 177 -3.24 5.35 -15.09
CA LEU A 177 -2.13 6.29 -14.97
C LEU A 177 -0.85 5.57 -14.56
N LEU A 178 -0.90 4.66 -13.58
CA LEU A 178 0.27 3.92 -13.12
C LEU A 178 0.88 3.07 -14.25
N VAL A 179 0.05 2.36 -15.01
CA VAL A 179 0.52 1.59 -16.18
C VAL A 179 1.13 2.51 -17.23
N PHE A 180 0.45 3.61 -17.58
CA PHE A 180 0.95 4.54 -18.59
C PHE A 180 2.30 5.16 -18.19
N PHE A 181 2.41 5.67 -16.96
CA PHE A 181 3.66 6.25 -16.44
C PHE A 181 4.75 5.20 -16.29
N GLY A 182 4.42 4.00 -15.82
CA GLY A 182 5.37 2.89 -15.71
C GLY A 182 5.93 2.47 -17.07
N SER A 183 5.08 2.29 -18.08
CA SER A 183 5.49 1.98 -19.45
C SER A 183 6.32 3.10 -20.07
N PHE A 184 5.98 4.36 -19.80
CA PHE A 184 6.76 5.51 -20.26
C PHE A 184 8.17 5.52 -19.67
N ILE A 185 8.31 5.31 -18.35
CA ILE A 185 9.63 5.21 -17.71
C ILE A 185 10.44 4.06 -18.30
N LEU A 186 9.82 2.90 -18.47
CA LEU A 186 10.48 1.74 -19.08
C LEU A 186 10.96 2.00 -20.51
N SER A 187 10.27 2.84 -21.28
CA SER A 187 10.68 3.19 -22.64
C SER A 187 11.87 4.15 -22.72
N LEU A 188 12.24 4.79 -21.60
CA LEU A 188 13.33 5.76 -21.51
C LEU A 188 14.66 5.14 -21.05
N ILE A 189 14.66 3.89 -20.59
CA ILE A 189 15.81 3.16 -20.06
C ILE A 189 16.19 2.07 -21.06
#